data_AF-A0A918RM34-F1
#
_entry.id   AF-A0A918RM34-F1
#
_cell.length_a   1.000
_cell.length_b   1.000
_cell.length_c   1.000
_cell.angle_alpha   90.00
_cell.angle_beta   90.00
_cell.angle_gamma   90.00
#
_symmetry.space_group_name_H-M   'P 1'
#
loop_
_entity.id
_entity.type
_entity.pdbx_description
1 polymer ?
#
loop_
_entity_poly.entity_id
_entity_poly.type
_entity_poly.pdbx_seq_one_letter_code
_entity_poly.pdbx_strand_id
1 'polypeptide(L)'
;MVAILAGGGAGGEVYAAPQNSVIGALNKAEQAQQQAEARKAAAARAAKLRALEEARAKAARQQAERAAAIARQEAARRSEEARREALAQETARRARREAEEANRRRIDERRQLCLRELELQNDRLSEARSNVAAQDFTRLTKVSGSTKNQSDIPEGELRLALSYLKMNQYDSAIDLITGSTALNTDLAKLILSKAYFGKALNIKYYSISLKDEKKSIPYLSKAKDALGKNPTGQLFSYRHYIDGYIAASGQQHTAAKKSFLASYKAGNDDAAYYISQSYPDLPLDGLPMTEISWLTKAEELGNTRARYKLDTSKNRLFLA
;
A
#
# COMPACT_ATOMS: atom_id res chain seq x y z
N MET A 1 111.12 -52.38 31.82
CA MET A 1 112.05 -52.42 32.97
C MET A 1 111.25 -52.91 34.16
N VAL A 2 111.83 -53.83 34.94
CA VAL A 2 111.21 -54.72 35.96
C VAL A 2 110.46 -55.92 35.36
N ALA A 3 110.71 -57.16 35.75
CA ALA A 3 111.93 -57.93 36.01
C ALA A 3 111.44 -59.39 36.12
N ILE A 4 112.14 -60.28 35.44
CA ILE A 4 112.00 -61.74 35.45
C ILE A 4 112.40 -62.28 36.83
N LEU A 5 111.79 -63.39 37.26
CA LEU A 5 112.39 -64.57 37.96
C LEU A 5 111.22 -65.55 38.24
N ALA A 6 110.98 -66.62 37.48
CA ALA A 6 111.75 -67.86 37.27
C ALA A 6 111.65 -68.88 38.41
N GLY A 7 111.24 -70.10 38.04
CA GLY A 7 111.24 -71.35 38.81
C GLY A 7 109.98 -72.16 38.50
N GLY A 8 109.98 -73.36 37.91
CA GLY A 8 111.05 -74.26 37.47
C GLY A 8 110.50 -75.70 37.42
N GLY A 9 110.58 -76.35 36.25
CA GLY A 9 110.48 -77.80 36.01
C GLY A 9 109.10 -78.46 36.19
N ALA A 10 108.75 -79.57 35.54
CA ALA A 10 109.26 -80.34 34.40
C ALA A 10 108.17 -81.39 34.11
N GLY A 11 107.97 -81.76 32.84
CA GLY A 11 107.02 -82.78 32.38
C GLY A 11 105.71 -82.15 31.91
N GLY A 12 105.39 -82.10 30.62
CA GLY A 12 105.63 -83.11 29.61
C GLY A 12 104.34 -83.84 29.25
N GLU A 13 103.23 -83.11 29.05
CA GLU A 13 102.05 -83.61 28.32
C GLU A 13 101.53 -82.48 27.43
N VAL A 14 101.89 -82.55 26.14
CA VAL A 14 101.31 -81.72 25.08
C VAL A 14 99.90 -82.24 24.85
N TYR A 15 98.95 -81.83 25.69
CA TYR A 15 97.53 -81.96 25.37
C TYR A 15 97.20 -80.93 24.31
N ALA A 16 97.16 -81.39 23.06
CA ALA A 16 96.53 -80.67 21.97
C ALA A 16 95.07 -80.42 22.34
N ALA A 17 94.78 -79.23 22.90
CA ALA A 17 93.43 -78.73 23.01
C ALA A 17 92.82 -78.74 21.60
N PRO A 18 91.62 -79.32 21.39
CA PRO A 18 91.06 -79.45 20.05
C PRO A 18 90.83 -78.04 19.52
N GLN A 19 91.51 -77.67 18.43
CA GLN A 19 91.36 -76.37 17.74
C GLN A 19 89.89 -76.06 17.39
N ASN A 20 88.99 -77.05 17.42
CA ASN A 20 87.54 -76.92 17.27
C ASN A 20 86.81 -76.21 18.44
N SER A 21 87.36 -76.16 19.67
CA SER A 21 86.67 -75.53 20.82
C SER A 21 86.81 -74.00 20.85
N VAL A 22 87.94 -73.48 20.35
CA VAL A 22 88.23 -72.04 20.29
C VAL A 22 87.44 -71.36 19.15
N ILE A 23 87.33 -72.03 18.00
CA ILE A 23 86.54 -71.55 16.85
C ILE A 23 85.05 -71.49 17.20
N GLY A 24 84.53 -72.50 17.93
CA GLY A 24 83.14 -72.50 18.40
C GLY A 24 82.82 -71.41 19.43
N ALA A 25 83.79 -71.05 20.29
CA ALA A 25 83.66 -69.96 21.25
C ALA A 25 83.72 -68.58 20.57
N LEU A 26 84.61 -68.40 19.58
CA LEU A 26 84.70 -67.19 18.76
C LEU A 26 83.42 -66.94 17.96
N ASN A 27 82.88 -67.97 17.30
CA ASN A 27 81.64 -67.86 16.54
C ASN A 27 80.43 -67.49 17.44
N LYS A 28 80.39 -68.02 18.67
CA LYS A 28 79.35 -67.65 19.66
C LYS A 28 79.52 -66.22 20.17
N ALA A 29 80.75 -65.77 20.39
CA ALA A 29 81.03 -64.39 20.78
C ALA A 29 80.68 -63.40 19.67
N GLU A 30 80.99 -63.72 18.41
CA GLU A 30 80.64 -62.91 17.24
C GLU A 30 79.12 -62.85 17.02
N GLN A 31 78.41 -63.97 17.15
CA GLN A 31 76.94 -63.99 17.11
C GLN A 31 76.32 -63.17 18.26
N ALA A 32 76.87 -63.25 19.47
CA ALA A 32 76.40 -62.45 20.60
C ALA A 32 76.65 -60.95 20.39
N GLN A 33 77.78 -60.58 19.78
CA GLN A 33 78.09 -59.20 19.43
C GLN A 33 77.16 -58.67 18.34
N GLN A 34 76.93 -59.45 17.27
CA GLN A 34 75.98 -59.11 16.20
C GLN A 34 74.55 -58.96 16.75
N GLN A 35 74.12 -59.82 17.67
CA GLN A 35 72.82 -59.69 18.34
C GLN A 35 72.74 -58.45 19.24
N ALA A 36 73.81 -58.11 19.95
CA ALA A 36 73.87 -56.91 20.78
C ALA A 36 73.82 -55.62 19.93
N GLU A 37 74.53 -55.61 18.79
CA GLU A 37 74.49 -54.51 17.82
C GLU A 37 73.11 -54.38 17.15
N ALA A 38 72.49 -55.51 16.77
CA ALA A 38 71.13 -55.52 16.25
C ALA A 38 70.10 -54.99 17.26
N ARG A 39 70.23 -55.35 18.55
CA ARG A 39 69.37 -54.81 19.62
C ARG A 39 69.59 -53.30 19.84
N LYS A 40 70.84 -52.82 19.80
CA LYS A 40 71.14 -51.38 19.86
C LYS A 40 70.55 -50.63 18.67
N ALA A 41 70.69 -51.17 17.46
CA ALA A 41 70.11 -50.58 16.25
C ALA A 41 68.57 -50.57 16.30
N ALA A 42 67.94 -51.64 16.79
CA ALA A 42 66.49 -51.70 16.97
C ALA A 42 65.99 -50.68 18.02
N ALA A 43 66.70 -50.55 19.16
CA ALA A 43 66.38 -49.56 20.18
C ALA A 43 66.52 -48.12 19.66
N ALA A 44 67.57 -47.83 18.88
CA ALA A 44 67.77 -46.52 18.25
C ALA A 44 66.67 -46.19 17.23
N ARG A 45 66.23 -47.18 16.44
CA ARG A 45 65.09 -47.02 15.50
C ARG A 45 63.78 -46.77 16.24
N ALA A 46 63.51 -47.51 17.31
CA ALA A 46 62.32 -47.32 18.14
C ALA A 46 62.29 -45.93 18.82
N ALA A 47 63.44 -45.46 19.32
CA ALA A 47 63.56 -44.11 19.88
C ALA A 47 63.32 -43.03 18.82
N LYS A 48 63.84 -43.20 17.61
CA LYS A 48 63.61 -42.27 16.49
C LYS A 48 62.15 -42.23 16.05
N LEU A 49 61.45 -43.37 16.05
CA LEU A 49 60.02 -43.43 15.73
C LEU A 49 59.18 -42.72 16.79
N ARG A 50 59.46 -42.94 18.09
CA ARG A 50 58.76 -42.22 19.17
C ARG A 50 58.97 -40.70 19.09
N ALA A 51 60.20 -40.25 18.83
CA ALA A 51 60.49 -38.83 18.65
C ALA A 51 59.74 -38.21 17.45
N LEU A 52 59.58 -38.96 16.35
CA LEU A 52 58.79 -38.53 15.20
C LEU A 52 57.29 -38.47 15.51
N GLU A 53 56.76 -39.42 16.25
CA GLU A 53 55.35 -39.42 16.69
C GLU A 53 55.06 -38.25 17.64
N GLU A 54 55.93 -37.98 18.61
CA GLU A 54 55.83 -36.82 19.49
C GLU A 54 55.90 -35.50 18.73
N ALA A 55 56.81 -35.39 17.75
CA ALA A 55 56.91 -34.20 16.89
C ALA A 55 55.64 -33.99 16.06
N ARG A 56 55.07 -35.06 15.48
CA ARG A 56 53.81 -35.00 14.73
C ARG A 56 52.63 -34.62 15.63
N ALA A 57 52.54 -35.20 16.84
CA ALA A 57 51.51 -34.85 17.80
C ALA A 57 51.59 -33.38 18.23
N LYS A 58 52.81 -32.85 18.42
CA LYS A 58 53.04 -31.43 18.75
C LYS A 58 52.65 -30.52 17.59
N ALA A 59 53.01 -30.86 16.35
CA ALA A 59 52.62 -30.11 15.17
C ALA A 59 51.09 -30.09 14.97
N ALA A 60 50.42 -31.23 15.17
CA ALA A 60 48.96 -31.33 15.09
C ALA A 60 48.25 -30.45 16.13
N ARG A 61 48.75 -30.41 17.38
CA ARG A 61 48.22 -29.52 18.42
C ARG A 61 48.38 -28.05 18.05
N GLN A 62 49.56 -27.64 17.57
CA GLN A 62 49.79 -26.27 17.13
C GLN A 62 48.90 -25.87 15.94
N GLN A 63 48.67 -26.79 15.01
CA GLN A 63 47.77 -26.54 13.88
C GLN A 63 46.31 -26.40 14.34
N ALA A 64 45.87 -27.24 15.28
CA ALA A 64 44.52 -27.14 15.87
C ALA A 64 44.32 -25.83 16.65
N GLU A 65 45.33 -25.39 17.41
CA GLU A 65 45.29 -24.11 18.14
C GLU A 65 45.21 -22.91 17.18
N ARG A 66 45.99 -22.92 16.09
CA ARG A 66 45.91 -21.88 15.05
C ARG A 66 44.55 -21.84 14.36
N ALA A 67 44.00 -23.01 14.01
CA ALA A 67 42.67 -23.10 13.41
C ALA A 67 41.57 -22.59 14.37
N ALA A 68 41.67 -22.94 15.66
CA ALA A 68 40.74 -22.45 16.67
C ALA A 68 40.86 -20.93 16.89
N ALA A 69 42.07 -20.36 16.84
CA ALA A 69 42.28 -18.92 16.94
C ALA A 69 41.65 -18.16 15.76
N ILE A 70 41.83 -18.66 14.53
CA ILE A 70 41.20 -18.10 13.32
C ILE A 70 39.68 -18.15 13.43
N ALA A 71 39.11 -19.30 13.83
CA ALA A 71 37.67 -19.45 13.98
C ALA A 71 37.08 -18.49 15.02
N ARG A 72 37.79 -18.26 16.15
CA ARG A 72 37.37 -17.27 17.17
C ARG A 72 37.41 -15.84 16.63
N GLN A 73 38.44 -15.50 15.85
CA GLN A 73 38.55 -14.17 15.24
C GLN A 73 37.46 -13.92 14.20
N GLU A 74 37.14 -14.90 13.37
CA GLU A 74 36.04 -14.81 12.40
C GLU A 74 34.68 -14.70 13.09
N ALA A 75 34.44 -15.46 14.16
CA ALA A 75 33.21 -15.37 14.95
C ALA A 75 33.06 -13.98 15.59
N ALA A 76 34.14 -13.42 16.13
CA ALA A 76 34.14 -12.07 16.69
C ALA A 76 33.84 -11.01 15.63
N ARG A 77 34.46 -11.12 14.44
CA ARG A 77 34.22 -10.20 13.32
C ARG A 77 32.76 -10.25 12.84
N ARG A 78 32.20 -11.45 12.65
CA ARG A 78 30.78 -11.62 12.27
C ARG A 78 29.83 -11.04 13.32
N SER A 79 30.16 -11.21 14.61
CA SER A 79 29.36 -10.62 15.69
C SER A 79 29.41 -9.08 15.67
N GLU A 80 30.55 -8.49 15.37
CA GLU A 80 30.70 -7.04 15.25
C GLU A 80 29.97 -6.48 14.02
N GLU A 81 30.09 -7.15 12.87
CA GLU A 81 29.35 -6.80 11.65
C GLU A 81 27.83 -6.86 11.90
N ALA A 82 27.33 -7.92 12.55
CA ALA A 82 25.91 -8.04 12.92
C ALA A 82 25.46 -6.93 13.88
N ARG A 83 26.30 -6.49 14.82
CA ARG A 83 26.00 -5.36 15.72
C ARG A 83 25.92 -4.04 14.96
N ARG A 84 26.82 -3.81 14.00
CA ARG A 84 26.80 -2.60 13.16
C ARG A 84 25.56 -2.57 12.27
N GLU A 85 25.18 -3.70 11.68
CA GLU A 85 23.95 -3.82 10.90
C GLU A 85 22.70 -3.60 11.75
N ALA A 86 22.64 -4.16 12.96
CA ALA A 86 21.52 -3.93 13.88
C ALA A 86 21.38 -2.45 14.26
N LEU A 87 22.49 -1.77 14.55
CA LEU A 87 22.49 -0.33 14.85
C LEU A 87 22.07 0.51 13.63
N ALA A 88 22.54 0.16 12.43
CA ALA A 88 22.13 0.82 11.19
C ALA A 88 20.62 0.62 10.91
N GLN A 89 20.08 -0.57 11.17
CA GLN A 89 18.64 -0.82 11.05
C GLN A 89 17.83 -0.04 12.08
N GLU A 90 18.31 0.08 13.33
CA GLU A 90 17.61 0.83 14.36
C GLU A 90 17.58 2.34 14.05
N THR A 91 18.71 2.91 13.64
CA THR A 91 18.79 4.32 13.21
C THR A 91 17.89 4.60 12.01
N ALA A 92 17.86 3.71 11.01
CA ALA A 92 16.94 3.81 9.88
C ALA A 92 15.46 3.73 10.30
N ARG A 93 15.12 2.88 11.28
CA ARG A 93 13.75 2.80 11.84
C ARG A 93 13.36 4.07 12.57
N ARG A 94 14.27 4.66 13.36
CA ARG A 94 14.02 5.95 14.05
C ARG A 94 13.80 7.08 13.05
N ALA A 95 14.67 7.20 12.04
CA ALA A 95 14.53 8.20 10.99
C ALA A 95 13.20 8.07 10.21
N ARG A 96 12.74 6.84 9.94
CA ARG A 96 11.42 6.61 9.31
C ARG A 96 10.27 7.07 10.19
N ARG A 97 10.31 6.77 11.49
CA ARG A 97 9.27 7.22 12.44
C ARG A 97 9.22 8.76 12.53
N GLU A 98 10.38 9.41 12.62
CA GLU A 98 10.47 10.87 12.65
C GLU A 98 9.93 11.48 11.35
N ALA A 99 10.26 10.90 10.19
CA ALA A 99 9.72 11.35 8.90
C ALA A 99 8.20 11.15 8.78
N GLU A 100 7.67 10.03 9.27
CA GLU A 100 6.23 9.76 9.32
C GLU A 100 5.49 10.74 10.24
N GLU A 101 6.05 11.04 11.42
CA GLU A 101 5.49 12.03 12.34
C GLU A 101 5.52 13.45 11.75
N ALA A 102 6.62 13.84 11.11
CA ALA A 102 6.71 15.13 10.41
C ALA A 102 5.69 15.24 9.28
N ASN A 103 5.46 14.14 8.54
CA ASN A 103 4.45 14.12 7.48
C ASN A 103 3.03 14.20 8.05
N ARG A 104 2.74 13.51 9.16
CA ARG A 104 1.44 13.64 9.86
C ARG A 104 1.19 15.08 10.31
N ARG A 105 2.17 15.73 10.92
CA ARG A 105 2.06 17.15 11.32
C ARG A 105 1.76 18.06 10.13
N ARG A 106 2.46 17.89 9.01
CA ARG A 106 2.20 18.66 7.77
C ARG A 106 0.79 18.42 7.21
N ILE A 107 0.29 17.19 7.27
CA ILE A 107 -1.08 16.85 6.85
C ILE A 107 -2.09 17.54 7.77
N ASP A 108 -1.89 17.50 9.08
CA ASP A 108 -2.77 18.13 10.05
C ASP A 108 -2.77 19.67 9.92
N GLU A 109 -1.61 20.28 9.73
CA GLU A 109 -1.49 21.73 9.44
C GLU A 109 -2.25 22.11 8.16
N ARG A 110 -2.06 21.34 7.06
CA ARG A 110 -2.82 21.55 5.82
C ARG A 110 -4.31 21.38 6.02
N ARG A 111 -4.73 20.39 6.83
CA ARG A 111 -6.14 20.15 7.14
C ARG A 111 -6.73 21.33 7.89
N GLN A 112 -6.03 21.88 8.88
CA GLN A 112 -6.48 23.06 9.62
C GLN A 112 -6.60 24.29 8.71
N LEU A 113 -5.62 24.53 7.84
CA LEU A 113 -5.68 25.62 6.86
C LEU A 113 -6.88 25.46 5.91
N CYS A 114 -7.10 24.25 5.40
CA CYS A 114 -8.25 23.95 4.53
C CYS A 114 -9.59 24.15 5.25
N LEU A 115 -9.70 23.70 6.50
CA LEU A 115 -10.91 23.93 7.31
C LEU A 115 -11.18 25.42 7.51
N ARG A 116 -10.15 26.20 7.85
CA ARG A 116 -10.28 27.65 8.02
C ARG A 116 -10.66 28.36 6.73
N GLU A 117 -10.11 27.91 5.60
CA GLU A 117 -10.48 28.45 4.29
C GLU A 117 -11.91 28.09 3.89
N LEU A 118 -12.37 26.87 4.22
CA LEU A 118 -13.75 26.45 4.04
C LEU A 118 -14.71 27.25 4.93
N GLU A 119 -14.36 27.54 6.18
CA GLU A 119 -15.13 28.42 7.07
C GLU A 119 -15.27 29.82 6.46
N LEU A 120 -14.15 30.42 6.05
CA LEU A 120 -14.14 31.72 5.36
C LEU A 120 -14.98 31.72 4.07
N GLN A 121 -14.93 30.65 3.28
CA GLN A 121 -15.76 30.51 2.09
C GLN A 121 -17.24 30.33 2.45
N ASN A 122 -17.55 29.63 3.53
CA ASN A 122 -18.91 29.44 3.99
C ASN A 122 -19.51 30.75 4.54
N ASP A 123 -18.72 31.56 5.25
CA ASP A 123 -19.10 32.90 5.69
C ASP A 123 -19.36 33.81 4.49
N ARG A 124 -18.44 33.83 3.51
CA ARG A 124 -18.61 34.58 2.26
C ARG A 124 -19.83 34.12 1.46
N LEU A 125 -20.08 32.81 1.41
CA LEU A 125 -21.27 32.25 0.76
C LEU A 125 -22.55 32.56 1.53
N SER A 126 -22.50 32.61 2.86
CA SER A 126 -23.62 33.00 3.71
C SER A 126 -23.98 34.47 3.47
N GLU A 127 -22.98 35.34 3.43
CA GLU A 127 -23.12 36.76 3.11
C GLU A 127 -23.62 36.97 1.68
N ALA A 128 -23.02 36.29 0.69
CA ALA A 128 -23.48 36.32 -0.69
C ALA A 128 -24.90 35.77 -0.86
N ARG A 129 -25.29 34.72 -0.11
CA ARG A 129 -26.66 34.20 -0.11
C ARG A 129 -27.63 35.19 0.51
N SER A 130 -27.25 35.91 1.56
CA SER A 130 -28.07 36.96 2.14
C SER A 130 -28.29 38.10 1.15
N ASN A 131 -27.23 38.51 0.44
CA ASN A 131 -27.27 39.57 -0.57
C ASN A 131 -28.03 39.16 -1.84
N VAL A 132 -27.83 37.93 -2.34
CA VAL A 132 -28.58 37.39 -3.50
C VAL A 132 -30.02 37.12 -3.13
N ALA A 133 -30.33 36.60 -1.93
CA ALA A 133 -31.71 36.47 -1.48
C ALA A 133 -32.39 37.84 -1.38
N ALA A 134 -31.70 38.88 -0.93
CA ALA A 134 -32.24 40.24 -0.93
C ALA A 134 -32.46 40.78 -2.36
N GLN A 135 -31.54 40.53 -3.29
CA GLN A 135 -31.63 41.02 -4.69
C GLN A 135 -32.63 40.23 -5.55
N ASP A 136 -32.67 38.90 -5.43
CA ASP A 136 -33.64 38.05 -6.12
C ASP A 136 -35.05 38.28 -5.57
N PHE A 137 -35.22 38.54 -4.27
CA PHE A 137 -36.50 38.94 -3.70
C PHE A 137 -36.95 40.32 -4.21
N THR A 138 -36.03 41.25 -4.41
CA THR A 138 -36.32 42.57 -5.01
C THR A 138 -36.66 42.47 -6.50
N ARG A 139 -36.04 41.52 -7.23
CA ARG A 139 -36.39 41.25 -8.65
C ARG A 139 -37.70 40.49 -8.77
N LEU A 140 -37.99 39.53 -7.90
CA LEU A 140 -39.22 38.72 -7.91
C LEU A 140 -40.44 39.52 -7.44
N THR A 141 -40.32 40.44 -6.48
CA THR A 141 -41.42 41.38 -6.12
C THR A 141 -41.74 42.36 -7.24
N LYS A 142 -40.76 42.72 -8.09
CA LYS A 142 -40.97 43.57 -9.26
C LYS A 142 -41.62 42.82 -10.43
N VAL A 143 -41.42 41.49 -10.52
CA VAL A 143 -42.05 40.62 -11.53
C VAL A 143 -43.41 40.08 -11.05
N SER A 144 -43.64 39.93 -9.74
CA SER A 144 -44.91 39.46 -9.16
C SER A 144 -45.99 40.55 -9.07
N GLY A 145 -45.74 41.75 -9.58
CA GLY A 145 -46.74 42.82 -9.66
C GLY A 145 -47.91 42.53 -10.61
N SER A 146 -47.88 41.44 -11.39
CA SER A 146 -48.91 41.20 -12.43
C SER A 146 -49.74 39.93 -12.30
N THR A 147 -49.60 39.10 -11.25
CA THR A 147 -50.54 37.97 -11.06
C THR A 147 -50.78 37.70 -9.58
N LYS A 148 -51.81 38.36 -9.03
CA LYS A 148 -52.55 37.86 -7.87
C LYS A 148 -53.19 36.53 -8.26
N ASN A 149 -52.59 35.42 -7.85
CA ASN A 149 -53.31 34.19 -7.57
C ASN A 149 -52.61 33.52 -6.39
N GLN A 150 -53.37 33.36 -5.31
CA GLN A 150 -52.98 32.74 -4.05
C GLN A 150 -52.41 31.33 -4.31
N SER A 151 -51.19 31.08 -3.83
CA SER A 151 -50.78 29.73 -3.43
C SER A 151 -50.11 29.82 -2.05
N ASP A 152 -50.82 29.28 -1.07
CA ASP A 152 -50.43 29.22 0.34
C ASP A 152 -49.28 28.22 0.52
N ILE A 153 -48.07 28.63 0.17
CA ILE A 153 -46.85 27.89 0.51
C ILE A 153 -45.96 28.85 1.29
N PRO A 154 -45.60 28.53 2.54
CA PRO A 154 -44.58 29.29 3.25
C PRO A 154 -43.26 29.07 2.51
N GLU A 155 -42.75 30.10 1.86
CA GLU A 155 -41.45 30.11 1.16
C GLU A 155 -40.30 29.54 2.03
N GLY A 156 -40.45 29.61 3.36
CA GLY A 156 -39.56 29.00 4.35
C GLY A 156 -39.48 27.47 4.28
N GLU A 157 -40.56 26.74 3.98
CA GLU A 157 -40.55 25.26 3.90
C GLU A 157 -39.71 24.77 2.72
N LEU A 158 -39.84 25.41 1.56
CA LEU A 158 -39.04 25.07 0.37
C LEU A 158 -37.56 25.39 0.59
N ARG A 159 -37.24 26.51 1.26
CA ARG A 159 -35.87 26.87 1.64
C ARG A 159 -35.27 25.88 2.64
N LEU A 160 -36.07 25.41 3.60
CA LEU A 160 -35.66 24.41 4.58
C LEU A 160 -35.41 23.04 3.92
N ALA A 161 -36.31 22.60 3.03
CA ALA A 161 -36.14 21.36 2.27
C ALA A 161 -34.88 21.38 1.39
N LEU A 162 -34.59 22.51 0.74
CA LEU A 162 -33.33 22.70 -0.01
C LEU A 162 -32.10 22.64 0.90
N SER A 163 -32.22 23.10 2.15
CA SER A 163 -31.14 23.03 3.13
C SER A 163 -30.89 21.59 3.58
N TYR A 164 -31.96 20.81 3.82
CA TYR A 164 -31.85 19.37 4.09
C TYR A 164 -31.19 18.60 2.95
N LEU A 165 -31.51 18.92 1.69
CA LEU A 165 -30.83 18.35 0.53
C LEU A 165 -29.32 18.62 0.53
N LYS A 166 -28.91 19.86 0.84
CA LYS A 166 -27.48 20.23 0.89
C LYS A 166 -26.73 19.54 2.03
N MET A 167 -27.43 19.17 3.10
CA MET A 167 -26.88 18.41 4.23
C MET A 167 -26.98 16.89 4.05
N ASN A 168 -27.39 16.40 2.87
CA ASN A 168 -27.66 14.98 2.58
C ASN A 168 -28.72 14.34 3.49
N GLN A 169 -29.60 15.14 4.11
CA GLN A 169 -30.69 14.70 4.96
C GLN A 169 -31.95 14.45 4.11
N TYR A 170 -31.88 13.43 3.27
CA TYR A 170 -32.90 13.17 2.25
C TYR A 170 -34.27 12.82 2.84
N ASP A 171 -34.31 12.07 3.95
CA ASP A 171 -35.58 11.69 4.60
C ASP A 171 -36.30 12.91 5.16
N SER A 172 -35.59 13.80 5.84
CA SER A 172 -36.15 15.07 6.32
C SER A 172 -36.66 15.96 5.19
N ALA A 173 -35.98 15.98 4.04
CA ALA A 173 -36.44 16.70 2.86
C ALA A 173 -37.71 16.06 2.25
N ILE A 174 -37.78 14.73 2.20
CA ILE A 174 -38.96 13.99 1.71
C ILE A 174 -40.15 14.27 2.61
N ASP A 175 -40.02 14.02 3.91
CA ASP A 175 -41.11 14.13 4.88
C ASP A 175 -41.70 15.55 4.88
N LEU A 176 -40.83 16.56 4.85
CA LEU A 176 -41.24 17.97 4.82
C LEU A 176 -42.04 18.31 3.56
N ILE A 177 -41.63 17.83 2.37
CA ILE A 177 -42.33 18.14 1.12
C ILE A 177 -43.60 17.30 0.96
N THR A 178 -43.58 16.02 1.35
CA THR A 178 -44.75 15.14 1.24
C THR A 178 -45.85 15.45 2.25
N GLY A 179 -45.50 16.02 3.40
CA GLY A 179 -46.44 16.52 4.40
C GLY A 179 -47.02 17.90 4.08
N SER A 180 -46.49 18.58 3.06
CA SER A 180 -46.92 19.93 2.66
C SER A 180 -47.92 19.86 1.49
N THR A 181 -48.86 20.80 1.45
CA THR A 181 -49.78 21.01 0.30
C THR A 181 -49.04 21.52 -0.95
N ALA A 182 -47.73 21.80 -0.85
CA ALA A 182 -46.85 22.39 -1.86
C ALA A 182 -46.51 21.51 -3.08
N LEU A 183 -46.94 20.24 -3.10
CA LEU A 183 -46.54 19.22 -4.09
C LEU A 183 -46.83 19.58 -5.56
N ASN A 184 -47.68 20.57 -5.81
CA ASN A 184 -48.07 20.99 -7.15
C ASN A 184 -47.11 21.96 -7.83
N THR A 185 -46.17 22.58 -7.09
CA THR A 185 -45.19 23.49 -7.70
C THR A 185 -44.04 22.73 -8.35
N ASP A 186 -43.52 23.26 -9.45
CA ASP A 186 -42.38 22.66 -10.15
C ASP A 186 -41.12 22.63 -9.27
N LEU A 187 -40.97 23.62 -8.39
CA LEU A 187 -39.88 23.65 -7.42
C LEU A 187 -40.01 22.53 -6.37
N ALA A 188 -41.19 22.31 -5.80
CA ALA A 188 -41.41 21.21 -4.84
C ALA A 188 -41.21 19.84 -5.52
N LYS A 189 -41.71 19.66 -6.75
CA LYS A 189 -41.48 18.45 -7.55
C LYS A 189 -40.01 18.19 -7.79
N LEU A 190 -39.24 19.23 -8.13
CA LEU A 190 -37.80 19.12 -8.32
C LEU A 190 -37.08 18.76 -7.02
N ILE A 191 -37.42 19.41 -5.90
CA ILE A 191 -36.83 19.14 -4.58
C ILE A 191 -37.12 17.69 -4.16
N LEU A 192 -38.38 17.25 -4.26
CA LEU A 192 -38.79 15.90 -3.91
C LEU A 192 -38.10 14.85 -4.79
N SER A 193 -38.02 15.12 -6.10
CA SER A 193 -37.29 14.27 -7.04
C SER A 193 -35.81 14.16 -6.67
N LYS A 194 -35.15 15.29 -6.39
CA LYS A 194 -33.75 15.33 -5.94
C LYS A 194 -33.54 14.60 -4.60
N ALA A 195 -34.51 14.67 -3.69
CA ALA A 195 -34.43 13.97 -2.39
C ALA A 195 -34.49 12.45 -2.57
N TYR A 196 -35.46 11.96 -3.34
CA TYR A 196 -35.56 10.53 -3.66
C TYR A 196 -34.35 10.03 -4.45
N PHE A 197 -33.87 10.82 -5.42
CA PHE A 197 -32.68 10.48 -6.20
C PHE A 197 -31.43 10.43 -5.32
N GLY A 198 -31.23 11.44 -4.46
CA GLY A 198 -30.14 11.48 -3.49
C GLY A 198 -30.16 10.29 -2.53
N LYS A 199 -31.34 9.91 -2.03
CA LYS A 199 -31.52 8.69 -1.22
C LYS A 199 -31.17 7.41 -2.00
N ALA A 200 -31.58 7.32 -3.27
CA ALA A 200 -31.24 6.20 -4.14
C ALA A 200 -29.73 6.07 -4.35
N LEU A 201 -29.04 7.19 -4.60
CA LEU A 201 -27.59 7.23 -4.71
C LEU A 201 -26.91 6.85 -3.39
N ASN A 202 -27.41 7.35 -2.25
CA ASN A 202 -26.87 7.02 -0.94
C ASN A 202 -26.90 5.51 -0.70
N ILE A 203 -28.03 4.86 -1.03
CA ILE A 203 -28.15 3.39 -0.96
C ILE A 203 -27.12 2.70 -1.87
N LYS A 204 -26.92 3.20 -3.09
CA LYS A 204 -25.97 2.63 -4.07
C LYS A 204 -24.50 2.80 -3.65
N TYR A 205 -24.13 3.94 -3.09
CA TYR A 205 -22.74 4.21 -2.68
C TYR A 205 -22.35 3.47 -1.39
N TYR A 206 -23.31 3.25 -0.48
CA TYR A 206 -23.06 2.52 0.78
C TYR A 206 -23.47 1.04 0.72
N SER A 207 -24.01 0.56 -0.40
CA SER A 207 -24.27 -0.87 -0.60
C SER A 207 -22.98 -1.64 -0.84
N ILE A 208 -22.67 -2.57 0.06
CA ILE A 208 -21.53 -3.50 -0.06
C ILE A 208 -21.87 -4.68 -1.01
N SER A 209 -23.15 -4.89 -1.35
CA SER A 209 -23.63 -6.00 -2.16
C SER A 209 -24.51 -5.57 -3.33
N LEU A 210 -24.39 -6.24 -4.48
CA LEU A 210 -25.29 -6.12 -5.65
C LEU A 210 -26.79 -6.32 -5.30
N LYS A 211 -27.10 -7.01 -4.19
CA LYS A 211 -28.48 -7.18 -3.70
C LYS A 211 -29.08 -5.86 -3.20
N ASP A 212 -28.26 -4.95 -2.71
CA ASP A 212 -28.69 -3.66 -2.16
C ASP A 212 -28.84 -2.58 -3.24
N GLU A 213 -28.14 -2.71 -4.39
CA GLU A 213 -28.36 -1.81 -5.53
C GLU A 213 -29.81 -1.88 -6.04
N LYS A 214 -30.45 -3.05 -6.00
CA LYS A 214 -31.87 -3.21 -6.35
C LYS A 214 -32.80 -2.45 -5.41
N LYS A 215 -32.38 -2.17 -4.16
CA LYS A 215 -33.15 -1.36 -3.21
C LYS A 215 -33.18 0.12 -3.58
N SER A 216 -32.26 0.59 -4.44
CA SER A 216 -32.26 1.96 -4.94
C SER A 216 -33.33 2.22 -6.02
N ILE A 217 -33.70 1.18 -6.79
CA ILE A 217 -34.61 1.29 -7.94
C ILE A 217 -35.98 1.88 -7.56
N PRO A 218 -36.66 1.43 -6.48
CA PRO A 218 -37.92 2.05 -6.07
C PRO A 218 -37.81 3.55 -5.78
N TYR A 219 -36.67 4.01 -5.26
CA TYR A 219 -36.44 5.43 -5.00
C TYR A 219 -36.15 6.21 -6.29
N LEU A 220 -35.46 5.61 -7.26
CA LEU A 220 -35.32 6.19 -8.61
C LEU A 220 -36.67 6.33 -9.30
N SER A 221 -37.55 5.32 -9.18
CA SER A 221 -38.93 5.40 -9.72
C SER A 221 -39.73 6.52 -9.04
N LYS A 222 -39.69 6.61 -7.70
CA LYS A 222 -40.33 7.72 -6.97
C LYS A 222 -39.77 9.09 -7.37
N ALA A 223 -38.47 9.18 -7.59
CA ALA A 223 -37.83 10.40 -8.07
C ALA A 223 -38.34 10.81 -9.46
N LYS A 224 -38.51 9.83 -10.36
CA LYS A 224 -39.09 10.04 -11.69
C LYS A 224 -40.55 10.46 -11.60
N ASP A 225 -41.34 9.77 -10.78
CA ASP A 225 -42.78 10.01 -10.63
C ASP A 225 -43.07 11.41 -10.05
N ALA A 226 -42.22 11.89 -9.12
CA ALA A 226 -42.30 13.24 -8.56
C ALA A 226 -42.22 14.35 -9.62
N LEU A 227 -41.52 14.13 -10.74
CA LEU A 227 -41.41 15.10 -11.83
C LEU A 227 -42.64 15.13 -12.75
N GLY A 228 -43.56 14.16 -12.60
CA GLY A 228 -44.74 14.03 -13.43
C GLY A 228 -44.50 13.41 -14.81
N LYS A 229 -45.57 13.20 -15.57
CA LYS A 229 -45.55 12.47 -16.86
C LYS A 229 -45.03 13.28 -18.04
N ASN A 230 -45.11 14.62 -17.99
CA ASN A 230 -44.66 15.53 -19.07
C ASN A 230 -43.95 16.76 -18.48
N PRO A 231 -42.77 16.60 -17.86
CA PRO A 231 -42.03 17.73 -17.33
C PRO A 231 -41.54 18.64 -18.46
N THR A 232 -41.45 19.95 -18.20
CA THR A 232 -40.86 20.94 -19.10
C THR A 232 -39.61 21.57 -18.48
N GLY A 233 -38.76 22.20 -19.31
CA GLY A 233 -37.57 22.91 -18.86
C GLY A 233 -36.61 22.04 -18.04
N GLN A 234 -36.22 22.52 -16.86
CA GLN A 234 -35.25 21.82 -16.00
C GLN A 234 -35.75 20.45 -15.52
N LEU A 235 -37.06 20.29 -15.27
CA LEU A 235 -37.66 19.02 -14.86
C LEU A 235 -37.49 17.95 -15.95
N PHE A 236 -37.56 18.34 -17.23
CA PHE A 236 -37.38 17.45 -18.37
C PHE A 236 -35.95 16.88 -18.41
N SER A 237 -34.97 17.77 -18.29
CA SER A 237 -33.56 17.37 -18.25
C SER A 237 -33.26 16.40 -17.11
N TYR A 238 -33.82 16.65 -15.91
CA TYR A 238 -33.59 15.84 -14.72
C TYR A 238 -34.29 14.48 -14.80
N ARG A 239 -35.46 14.41 -15.45
CA ARG A 239 -36.15 13.14 -15.65
C ARG A 239 -35.36 12.19 -16.55
N HIS A 240 -34.83 12.69 -17.66
CA HIS A 240 -33.97 11.90 -18.55
C HIS A 240 -32.67 11.45 -17.87
N TYR A 241 -32.16 12.25 -16.94
CA TYR A 241 -31.02 11.84 -16.12
C TYR A 241 -31.37 10.63 -15.24
N ILE A 242 -32.51 10.66 -14.55
CA ILE A 242 -33.00 9.53 -13.74
C ILE A 242 -33.26 8.29 -14.62
N ASP A 243 -33.86 8.47 -15.80
CA ASP A 243 -34.07 7.38 -16.76
C ASP A 243 -32.75 6.73 -17.19
N GLY A 244 -31.69 7.53 -17.37
CA GLY A 244 -30.34 7.03 -17.63
C GLY A 244 -29.82 6.13 -16.52
N TYR A 245 -30.03 6.52 -15.26
CA TYR A 245 -29.64 5.71 -14.09
C TYR A 245 -30.44 4.43 -13.97
N ILE A 246 -31.76 4.47 -14.19
CA ILE A 246 -32.62 3.28 -14.16
C ILE A 246 -32.17 2.29 -15.24
N ALA A 247 -31.96 2.77 -16.46
CA ALA A 247 -31.48 1.95 -17.57
C ALA A 247 -30.10 1.35 -17.29
N ALA A 248 -29.18 2.12 -16.71
CA ALA A 248 -27.84 1.63 -16.34
C ALA A 248 -27.91 0.53 -15.26
N SER A 249 -28.75 0.70 -14.24
CA SER A 249 -28.97 -0.31 -13.18
C SER A 249 -29.63 -1.59 -13.71
N GLY A 250 -30.41 -1.48 -14.79
CA GLY A 250 -30.94 -2.62 -15.54
C GLY A 250 -30.00 -3.20 -16.59
N GLN A 251 -28.74 -2.74 -16.64
CA GLN A 251 -27.73 -3.13 -17.65
C GLN A 251 -28.13 -2.82 -19.10
N GLN A 252 -29.06 -1.89 -19.31
CA GLN A 252 -29.53 -1.44 -20.62
C GLN A 252 -28.67 -0.27 -21.13
N HIS A 253 -27.38 -0.51 -21.37
CA HIS A 253 -26.40 0.54 -21.66
C HIS A 253 -26.76 1.45 -22.84
N THR A 254 -27.37 0.93 -23.91
CA THR A 254 -27.81 1.73 -25.05
C THR A 254 -28.92 2.73 -24.66
N ALA A 255 -29.89 2.27 -23.86
CA ALA A 255 -30.96 3.14 -23.36
C ALA A 255 -30.43 4.17 -22.36
N ALA A 256 -29.47 3.77 -21.52
CA ALA A 256 -28.79 4.66 -20.59
C ALA A 256 -28.06 5.80 -21.32
N LYS A 257 -27.22 5.45 -22.32
CA LYS A 257 -26.50 6.42 -23.16
C LYS A 257 -27.44 7.42 -23.82
N LYS A 258 -28.54 6.95 -24.44
CA LYS A 258 -29.54 7.81 -25.07
C LYS A 258 -30.19 8.77 -24.07
N SER A 259 -30.51 8.29 -22.87
CA SER A 259 -31.18 9.10 -21.83
C SER A 259 -30.24 10.16 -21.25
N PHE A 260 -28.98 9.80 -20.95
CA PHE A 260 -27.98 10.78 -20.51
C PHE A 260 -27.70 11.84 -21.57
N LEU A 261 -27.59 11.44 -22.85
CA LEU A 261 -27.39 12.38 -23.94
C LEU A 261 -28.59 13.34 -24.11
N ALA A 262 -29.82 12.83 -23.99
CA ALA A 262 -31.03 13.66 -24.03
C ALA A 262 -31.06 14.66 -22.86
N SER A 263 -30.69 14.21 -21.66
CA SER A 263 -30.57 15.07 -20.48
C SER A 263 -29.53 16.18 -20.66
N TYR A 264 -28.35 15.83 -21.18
CA TYR A 264 -27.31 16.81 -21.52
C TYR A 264 -27.78 17.82 -22.56
N LYS A 265 -28.40 17.37 -23.67
CA LYS A 265 -28.93 18.26 -24.71
C LYS A 265 -30.01 19.21 -24.18
N ALA A 266 -30.67 18.85 -23.08
CA ALA A 266 -31.60 19.71 -22.36
C ALA A 266 -30.92 20.63 -21.31
N GLY A 267 -29.59 20.71 -21.30
CA GLY A 267 -28.81 21.61 -20.43
C GLY A 267 -28.45 21.03 -19.06
N ASN A 268 -28.54 19.71 -18.86
CA ASN A 268 -28.15 19.10 -17.58
C ASN A 268 -26.63 18.88 -17.51
N ASP A 269 -25.97 19.63 -16.64
CA ASP A 269 -24.53 19.62 -16.43
C ASP A 269 -24.05 18.32 -15.73
N ASP A 270 -24.83 17.80 -14.78
CA ASP A 270 -24.57 16.52 -14.12
C ASP A 270 -24.63 15.33 -15.08
N ALA A 271 -25.44 15.41 -16.14
CA ALA A 271 -25.49 14.40 -17.19
C ALA A 271 -24.19 14.37 -18.01
N ALA A 272 -23.66 15.53 -18.42
CA ALA A 272 -22.36 15.61 -19.09
C ALA A 272 -21.23 15.09 -18.20
N TYR A 273 -21.23 15.46 -16.92
CA TYR A 273 -20.26 14.96 -15.96
C TYR A 273 -20.33 13.43 -15.84
N TYR A 274 -21.53 12.86 -15.72
CA TYR A 274 -21.69 11.40 -15.66
C TYR A 274 -21.22 10.69 -16.94
N ILE A 275 -21.54 11.25 -18.11
CA ILE A 275 -21.06 10.73 -19.40
C ILE A 275 -19.54 10.69 -19.42
N SER A 276 -18.86 11.75 -18.95
CA SER A 276 -17.38 11.76 -18.90
C SER A 276 -16.79 10.58 -18.13
N GLN A 277 -17.46 10.13 -17.07
CA GLN A 277 -16.97 9.07 -16.19
C GLN A 277 -17.31 7.67 -16.68
N SER A 278 -18.51 7.51 -17.24
CA SER A 278 -19.07 6.19 -17.54
C SER A 278 -19.05 5.85 -19.03
N TYR A 279 -19.05 6.86 -19.89
CA TYR A 279 -19.13 6.74 -21.33
C TYR A 279 -18.27 7.82 -22.03
N PRO A 280 -16.96 7.90 -21.72
CA PRO A 280 -16.09 8.98 -22.22
C PRO A 280 -16.03 9.05 -23.75
N ASP A 281 -16.19 7.90 -24.43
CA ASP A 281 -16.15 7.80 -25.89
C ASP A 281 -17.54 7.99 -26.55
N LEU A 282 -18.56 8.40 -25.78
CA LEU A 282 -19.89 8.65 -26.33
C LEU A 282 -19.83 9.84 -27.30
N PRO A 283 -20.15 9.67 -28.59
CA PRO A 283 -20.05 10.76 -29.55
C PRO A 283 -21.13 11.82 -29.29
N LEU A 284 -20.80 13.07 -29.57
CA LEU A 284 -21.73 14.19 -29.55
C LEU A 284 -21.87 14.72 -30.98
N ASP A 285 -23.09 14.65 -31.52
CA ASP A 285 -23.43 15.11 -32.88
C ASP A 285 -22.50 14.53 -33.97
N GLY A 286 -22.14 13.26 -33.80
CA GLY A 286 -21.27 12.52 -34.73
C GLY A 286 -19.77 12.74 -34.52
N LEU A 287 -19.37 13.64 -33.62
CA LEU A 287 -17.97 13.87 -33.28
C LEU A 287 -17.51 12.93 -32.15
N PRO A 288 -16.33 12.30 -32.28
CA PRO A 288 -15.75 11.54 -31.19
C PRO A 288 -15.46 12.47 -30.01
N MET A 289 -15.82 12.02 -28.82
CA MET A 289 -15.57 12.76 -27.58
C MET A 289 -14.55 11.99 -26.75
N THR A 290 -13.85 12.73 -25.90
CA THR A 290 -12.98 12.17 -24.86
C THR A 290 -13.53 12.53 -23.49
N GLU A 291 -13.01 11.91 -22.43
CA GLU A 291 -13.33 12.30 -21.05
C GLU A 291 -13.11 13.80 -20.82
N ILE A 292 -11.98 14.36 -21.27
CA ILE A 292 -11.65 15.78 -21.11
C ILE A 292 -12.65 16.66 -21.87
N SER A 293 -13.04 16.27 -23.07
CA SER A 293 -14.05 16.99 -23.86
C SER A 293 -15.40 17.02 -23.14
N TRP A 294 -15.83 15.90 -22.56
CA TRP A 294 -17.07 15.84 -21.78
C TRP A 294 -17.00 16.62 -20.47
N LEU A 295 -15.87 16.56 -19.76
CA LEU A 295 -15.66 17.39 -18.57
C LEU A 295 -15.70 18.88 -18.90
N THR A 296 -15.11 19.29 -20.03
CA THR A 296 -15.15 20.69 -20.49
C THR A 296 -16.59 21.12 -20.77
N LYS A 297 -17.39 20.27 -21.42
CA LYS A 297 -18.83 20.53 -21.65
C LYS A 297 -19.64 20.60 -20.36
N ALA A 298 -19.33 19.75 -19.38
CA ALA A 298 -19.97 19.81 -18.07
C ALA A 298 -19.62 21.12 -17.33
N GLU A 299 -18.35 21.55 -17.38
CA GLU A 299 -17.91 22.83 -16.80
C GLU A 299 -18.58 24.03 -17.50
N GLU A 300 -18.68 24.04 -18.83
CA GLU A 300 -19.38 25.09 -19.60
C GLU A 300 -20.84 25.26 -19.15
N LEU A 301 -21.48 24.17 -18.73
CA LEU A 301 -22.85 24.17 -18.17
C LEU A 301 -22.90 24.49 -16.66
N GLY A 302 -21.76 24.78 -16.03
CA GLY A 302 -21.66 25.19 -14.63
C GLY A 302 -21.32 24.07 -13.64
N ASN A 303 -20.93 22.88 -14.09
CA ASN A 303 -20.63 21.77 -13.19
C ASN A 303 -19.31 21.98 -12.44
N THR A 304 -19.39 22.31 -11.14
CA THR A 304 -18.22 22.60 -10.31
C THR A 304 -17.32 21.38 -10.07
N ARG A 305 -17.88 20.15 -10.12
CA ARG A 305 -17.09 18.90 -10.01
C ARG A 305 -16.25 18.68 -11.25
N ALA A 306 -16.79 18.99 -12.43
CA ALA A 306 -16.05 18.92 -13.68
C ALA A 306 -14.85 19.88 -13.68
N ARG A 307 -15.06 21.14 -13.28
CA ARG A 307 -13.98 22.14 -13.13
C ARG A 307 -12.85 21.63 -12.24
N TYR A 308 -13.18 21.15 -11.04
CA TYR A 308 -12.17 20.61 -10.13
C TYR A 308 -11.40 19.43 -10.74
N LYS A 309 -12.10 18.54 -11.47
CA LYS A 309 -11.45 17.40 -12.13
C LYS A 309 -10.53 17.85 -13.27
N LEU A 310 -10.90 18.89 -14.01
CA LEU A 310 -10.05 19.48 -15.05
C LEU A 310 -8.81 20.14 -14.45
N ASP A 311 -8.95 20.91 -13.37
CA ASP A 311 -7.83 21.58 -12.71
C ASP A 311 -6.82 20.59 -12.12
N THR A 312 -7.30 19.52 -11.48
CA THR A 312 -6.45 18.44 -10.99
C THR A 312 -5.76 17.66 -12.11
N SER A 313 -6.42 17.51 -13.26
CA SER A 313 -5.82 16.85 -14.44
C SER A 313 -4.75 17.72 -15.10
N LYS A 314 -4.97 19.05 -15.17
CA LYS A 314 -3.97 20.03 -15.65
C LYS A 314 -2.74 20.05 -14.75
N ASN A 315 -2.90 20.00 -13.43
CA ASN A 315 -1.78 19.99 -12.48
C ASN A 315 -0.92 18.71 -12.55
N ARG A 316 -1.45 17.58 -13.02
CA ARG A 316 -0.65 16.36 -13.26
C ARG A 316 0.27 16.47 -14.49
N LEU A 317 -0.10 17.26 -15.48
CA LEU A 317 0.71 17.50 -16.69
C LEU A 317 1.92 18.41 -16.45
N PHE A 318 1.92 19.21 -15.37
CA PHE A 318 3.05 20.06 -14.98
C PHE A 318 4.04 19.38 -14.00
N LEU A 319 3.73 18.17 -13.53
CA LEU A 319 4.53 17.41 -12.56
C LEU A 319 5.08 16.09 -13.12
N ALA A 320 4.85 15.80 -14.41
CA ALA A 320 5.40 14.67 -15.15
C ALA A 320 6.44 15.15 -16.16
#